data_AF-A0A2E6FAD1-F1
#
_entry.id   AF-A0A2E6FAD1-F1
#
_cell.length_a   1.000
_cell.length_b   1.000
_cell.length_c   1.000
_cell.angle_alpha   90.00
_cell.angle_beta   90.00
_cell.angle_gamma   90.00
#
_symmetry.space_group_name_H-M   'P 1'
#
loop_
_entity.id
_entity.type
_entity.pdbx_description
1 polymer ?
#
loop_
_entity_poly.entity_id
_entity_poly.type
_entity_poly.pdbx_seq_one_letter_code
_entity_poly.pdbx_strand_id
1 'polypeptide(L)'
;MEATEITQSLKEVILQSYGDRVGTFKFQSVDDAISKARQKARAQLSKEQRLVIDFALVSFRDWLIDRDPEAAERVRKGVPPPQDIETAVRAAEDHAVASIAPDVTDEEKALLTYRLQNGRVETIEERNGRTRPPLKLSNRHVRTMAGGFVVIFLGSGLAAVVTEAGTLVTIMGAAIFVFGFRRWRSGDVTSNIPEVSVFRGGKLSNEGKSQL
;
A
#
# COMPACT_ATOMS: atom_id res chain seq x y z
N MET A 1 9.65 3.65 31.23
CA MET A 1 10.04 2.87 30.05
C MET A 1 10.95 3.73 29.20
N GLU A 2 12.15 3.24 28.92
CA GLU A 2 13.15 3.94 28.10
C GLU A 2 12.90 3.75 26.60
N ALA A 3 13.50 4.59 25.75
CA ALA A 3 13.36 4.49 24.30
C ALA A 3 13.90 3.16 23.74
N THR A 4 14.96 2.63 24.34
CA THR A 4 15.56 1.32 24.04
C THR A 4 14.59 0.17 24.32
N GLU A 5 13.89 0.22 25.46
CA GLU A 5 12.88 -0.78 25.85
C GLU A 5 11.69 -0.77 24.88
N ILE A 6 11.18 0.42 24.50
CA ILE A 6 10.11 0.55 23.50
C ILE A 6 10.57 -0.04 22.17
N THR A 7 11.77 0.32 21.73
CA THR A 7 12.33 -0.17 20.46
C THR A 7 12.41 -1.70 20.46
N GLN A 8 12.91 -2.29 21.55
CA GLN A 8 13.05 -3.73 21.67
C GLN A 8 11.68 -4.43 21.69
N SER A 9 10.71 -3.89 22.44
CA SER A 9 9.34 -4.40 22.45
C SER A 9 8.69 -4.37 21.07
N LEU A 10 8.87 -3.28 20.30
CA LEU A 10 8.33 -3.19 18.95
C LEU A 10 8.99 -4.17 17.97
N LYS A 11 10.31 -4.38 18.09
CA LYS A 11 11.04 -5.41 17.31
C LYS A 11 10.48 -6.79 17.61
N GLU A 12 10.27 -7.11 18.88
CA GLU A 12 9.69 -8.39 19.31
C GLU A 12 8.29 -8.59 18.76
N VAL A 13 7.44 -7.55 18.74
CA VAL A 13 6.11 -7.65 18.11
C VAL A 13 6.21 -7.98 16.62
N ILE A 14 7.11 -7.34 15.88
CA ILE A 14 7.33 -7.66 14.45
C ILE A 14 7.80 -9.11 14.29
N LEU A 15 8.77 -9.54 15.09
CA LEU A 15 9.32 -10.90 15.01
C LEU A 15 8.28 -11.97 15.39
N GLN A 16 7.46 -11.72 16.41
CA GLN A 16 6.39 -12.63 16.81
C GLN A 16 5.28 -12.71 15.75
N SER A 17 4.93 -11.58 15.13
CA SER A 17 3.80 -11.51 14.19
C SER A 17 4.18 -12.00 12.79
N TYR A 18 5.42 -11.75 12.36
CA TYR A 18 5.84 -11.96 10.96
C TYR A 18 7.08 -12.86 10.81
N GLY A 19 7.75 -13.21 11.90
CA GLY A 19 8.98 -14.01 11.88
C GLY A 19 10.07 -13.38 11.04
N ASP A 20 10.72 -14.20 10.21
CA ASP A 20 11.78 -13.79 9.30
C ASP A 20 11.30 -13.24 7.97
N ARG A 21 9.99 -13.02 7.81
CA ARG A 21 9.46 -12.44 6.59
C ARG A 21 9.85 -10.97 6.49
N VAL A 22 10.35 -10.58 5.33
CA VAL A 22 10.73 -9.21 5.00
C VAL A 22 10.15 -8.82 3.65
N GLY A 23 9.71 -7.57 3.55
CA GLY A 23 9.14 -7.01 2.33
C GLY A 23 8.07 -5.98 2.66
N THR A 24 7.09 -5.85 1.76
CA THR A 24 6.12 -4.77 1.82
C THR A 24 5.06 -5.01 2.88
N PHE A 25 4.93 -4.10 3.83
CA PHE A 25 3.88 -4.16 4.84
C PHE A 25 2.50 -3.81 4.25
N LYS A 26 1.50 -4.63 4.58
CA LYS A 26 0.08 -4.45 4.24
C LYS A 26 -0.72 -4.36 5.53
N PHE A 27 -0.85 -3.14 6.04
CA PHE A 27 -1.68 -2.85 7.21
C PHE A 27 -3.08 -2.40 6.81
N GLN A 28 -4.04 -2.62 7.70
CA GLN A 28 -5.37 -2.04 7.57
C GLN A 28 -5.30 -0.51 7.67
N SER A 29 -6.19 0.16 6.95
CA SER A 29 -6.39 1.60 7.05
C SER A 29 -6.87 1.99 8.44
N VAL A 30 -6.54 3.21 8.86
CA VAL A 30 -7.07 3.79 10.10
C VAL A 30 -8.53 4.19 9.86
N ASP A 31 -9.43 3.69 10.70
CA ASP A 31 -10.83 4.10 10.75
C ASP A 31 -11.07 5.13 11.87
N ASP A 32 -12.33 5.56 12.00
CA ASP A 32 -12.72 6.57 12.99
C ASP A 32 -12.51 6.10 14.44
N ALA A 33 -12.67 4.80 14.72
CA ALA A 33 -12.51 4.25 16.06
C ALA A 33 -11.03 4.29 16.47
N ILE A 34 -10.14 3.82 15.59
CA ILE A 34 -8.69 3.86 15.79
C ILE A 34 -8.21 5.31 15.90
N SER A 35 -8.74 6.22 15.06
CA SER A 35 -8.40 7.64 15.11
C SER A 35 -8.76 8.28 16.46
N LYS A 36 -9.96 8.02 16.98
CA LYS A 36 -10.41 8.53 18.30
C LYS A 36 -9.58 7.95 19.44
N ALA A 37 -9.37 6.63 19.46
CA ALA A 37 -8.56 5.96 20.47
C ALA A 37 -7.13 6.52 20.49
N ARG A 38 -6.52 6.71 19.32
CA ARG A 38 -5.19 7.31 19.17
C ARG A 38 -5.15 8.72 19.74
N GLN A 39 -6.11 9.57 19.38
CA GLN A 39 -6.15 10.96 19.84
C GLN A 39 -6.27 11.03 21.36
N LYS A 40 -7.19 10.24 21.94
CA LYS A 40 -7.37 10.12 23.39
C LYS A 40 -6.07 9.68 24.08
N ALA A 41 -5.46 8.58 23.62
CA ALA A 41 -4.25 8.04 24.24
C ALA A 41 -3.07 9.03 24.13
N ARG A 42 -2.88 9.68 22.98
CA ARG A 42 -1.83 10.70 22.82
C ARG A 42 -2.04 11.90 23.72
N ALA A 43 -3.29 12.34 23.92
CA ALA A 43 -3.61 13.50 24.76
C ALA A 43 -3.18 13.32 26.22
N GLN A 44 -3.09 12.07 26.69
CA GLN A 44 -2.66 11.73 28.06
C GLN A 44 -1.13 11.76 28.24
N LEU A 45 -0.37 11.64 27.16
CA LEU A 45 1.09 11.58 27.23
C LEU A 45 1.70 12.96 27.44
N SER A 46 2.66 13.04 28.35
CA SER A 46 3.51 14.22 28.53
C SER A 46 4.38 14.47 27.29
N LYS A 47 4.94 15.68 27.18
CA LYS A 47 5.85 16.02 26.08
C LYS A 47 7.09 15.12 26.09
N GLU A 48 7.62 14.84 27.26
CA GLU A 48 8.79 13.99 27.47
C GLU A 48 8.50 12.54 27.05
N GLN A 49 7.34 12.01 27.42
CA GLN A 49 6.91 10.67 26.99
C GLN A 49 6.77 10.58 25.46
N ARG A 50 6.20 11.61 24.82
CA ARG A 50 6.09 11.66 23.35
C ARG A 50 7.47 11.70 22.69
N LEU A 51 8.41 12.48 23.22
CA LEU A 51 9.78 12.52 22.73
C LEU A 51 10.49 11.16 22.86
N VAL A 52 10.30 10.47 23.98
CA VAL A 52 10.85 9.11 24.19
C VAL A 52 10.33 8.13 23.14
N ILE A 53 9.03 8.20 22.82
CA ILE A 53 8.44 7.41 21.73
C ILE A 53 9.06 7.80 20.38
N ASP A 54 9.18 9.09 20.07
CA ASP A 54 9.74 9.55 18.81
C ASP A 54 11.19 9.05 18.62
N PHE A 55 12.02 9.08 19.66
CA PHE A 55 13.38 8.53 19.62
C PHE A 55 13.39 7.01 19.42
N ALA A 56 12.49 6.28 20.08
CA ALA A 56 12.34 4.84 19.88
C ALA A 56 11.94 4.49 18.43
N LEU A 57 11.02 5.27 17.85
CA LEU A 57 10.53 5.04 16.49
C LEU A 57 11.61 5.25 15.42
N VAL A 58 12.57 6.17 15.63
CA VAL A 58 13.73 6.32 14.74
C VAL A 58 14.56 5.03 14.71
N SER A 59 14.93 4.51 15.88
CA SER A 59 15.72 3.29 15.99
C SER A 59 14.98 2.05 15.46
N PHE A 60 13.66 2.01 15.65
CA PHE A 60 12.80 0.97 15.09
C PHE A 60 12.71 1.04 13.56
N ARG A 61 12.56 2.24 12.99
CA ARG A 61 12.56 2.45 11.54
C ARG A 61 13.87 2.01 10.90
N ASP A 62 14.99 2.41 11.48
CA ASP A 62 16.31 2.09 10.93
C ASP A 62 16.55 0.58 10.96
N TRP A 63 16.09 -0.11 12.02
CA TRP A 63 16.08 -1.57 12.06
C TRP A 63 15.21 -2.23 10.98
N LEU A 64 14.02 -1.68 10.69
CA LEU A 64 13.18 -2.18 9.58
C LEU A 64 13.86 -2.01 8.22
N ILE A 65 14.56 -0.89 8.02
CA ILE A 65 15.33 -0.61 6.79
C ILE A 65 16.47 -1.62 6.66
N ASP A 66 17.26 -1.83 7.70
CA ASP A 66 18.41 -2.74 7.67
C ASP A 66 18.01 -4.20 7.44
N ARG A 67 16.80 -4.58 7.90
CA ARG A 67 16.25 -5.92 7.70
C ARG A 67 15.84 -6.18 6.24
N ASP A 68 15.43 -5.16 5.50
CA ASP A 68 15.01 -5.26 4.09
C ASP A 68 16.15 -4.87 3.14
N PRO A 69 16.75 -5.83 2.40
CA PRO A 69 17.84 -5.53 1.48
C PRO A 69 17.48 -4.50 0.40
N GLU A 70 16.22 -4.47 -0.05
CA GLU A 70 15.76 -3.50 -1.07
C GLU A 70 15.65 -2.10 -0.46
N ALA A 71 15.11 -1.99 0.75
CA ALA A 71 15.02 -0.72 1.47
C ALA A 71 16.40 -0.19 1.85
N ALA A 72 17.27 -1.03 2.41
CA ALA A 72 18.64 -0.68 2.76
C ALA A 72 19.42 -0.16 1.55
N GLU A 73 19.33 -0.85 0.41
CA GLU A 73 20.00 -0.42 -0.82
C GLU A 73 19.45 0.92 -1.35
N ARG A 74 18.13 1.12 -1.24
CA ARG A 74 17.49 2.38 -1.63
C ARG A 74 17.99 3.55 -0.79
N VAL A 75 18.08 3.37 0.53
CA VAL A 75 18.60 4.37 1.46
C VAL A 75 20.09 4.62 1.24
N ARG A 76 20.90 3.59 0.99
CA ARG A 76 22.32 3.74 0.61
C ARG A 76 22.52 4.59 -0.65
N LYS A 77 21.57 4.54 -1.60
CA LYS A 77 21.55 5.38 -2.81
C LYS A 77 21.07 6.82 -2.56
N GLY A 78 20.81 7.21 -1.32
CA GLY A 78 20.28 8.52 -0.97
C GLY A 78 18.80 8.71 -1.31
N VAL A 79 18.08 7.61 -1.61
CA VAL A 79 16.65 7.65 -1.92
C VAL A 79 15.87 7.35 -0.63
N PRO A 80 14.78 8.08 -0.33
CA PRO A 80 14.00 7.85 0.89
C PRO A 80 13.46 6.41 0.95
N PRO A 81 13.28 5.86 2.16
CA PRO A 81 12.80 4.49 2.35
C PRO A 81 11.40 4.29 1.74
N PRO A 82 11.01 3.03 1.46
CA PRO A 82 9.67 2.70 1.00
C PRO A 82 8.57 3.23 1.93
N GLN A 83 7.45 3.72 1.35
CA GLN A 83 6.34 4.32 2.11
C GLN A 83 5.67 3.34 3.09
N ASP A 84 5.75 2.04 2.83
CA ASP A 84 5.21 1.01 3.71
C ASP A 84 6.02 0.86 5.01
N ILE A 85 7.32 1.17 5.03
CA ILE A 85 8.10 1.28 6.27
C ILE A 85 7.56 2.41 7.13
N GLU A 86 7.29 3.59 6.54
CA GLU A 86 6.67 4.70 7.27
C GLU A 86 5.27 4.32 7.80
N THR A 87 4.53 3.52 7.04
CA THR A 87 3.23 2.99 7.49
C THR A 87 3.39 2.04 8.68
N ALA A 88 4.44 1.21 8.70
CA ALA A 88 4.81 0.36 9.84
C ALA A 88 5.20 1.18 11.06
N VAL A 89 5.98 2.24 10.88
CA VAL A 89 6.35 3.17 11.96
C VAL A 89 5.11 3.83 12.57
N ARG A 90 4.12 4.22 11.75
CA ARG A 90 2.85 4.77 12.26
C ARG A 90 2.01 3.74 13.02
N ALA A 91 2.02 2.47 12.61
CA ALA A 91 1.36 1.41 13.37
C ALA A 91 2.11 1.10 14.68
N ALA A 92 3.44 1.21 14.67
CA ALA A 92 4.28 1.06 15.85
C ALA A 92 4.10 2.22 16.84
N GLU A 93 3.89 3.44 16.35
CA GLU A 93 3.51 4.60 17.16
C GLU A 93 2.20 4.34 17.91
N ASP A 94 1.16 3.84 17.21
CA ASP A 94 -0.12 3.47 17.83
C ASP A 94 0.08 2.44 18.95
N HIS A 95 0.87 1.40 18.67
CA HIS A 95 1.19 0.35 19.63
C HIS A 95 1.96 0.88 20.85
N ALA A 96 2.97 1.72 20.64
CA ALA A 96 3.76 2.30 21.71
C ALA A 96 2.93 3.24 22.58
N VAL A 97 2.11 4.11 21.97
CA VAL A 97 1.19 5.00 22.68
C VAL A 97 0.23 4.20 23.56
N ALA A 98 -0.34 3.11 23.04
CA ALA A 98 -1.26 2.25 23.79
C ALA A 98 -0.60 1.54 24.99
N SER A 99 0.72 1.34 24.96
CA SER A 99 1.46 0.72 26.06
C SER A 99 1.82 1.69 27.20
N ILE A 100 1.84 2.99 26.94
CA ILE A 100 2.28 4.02 27.89
C ILE A 100 1.10 4.83 28.44
N ALA A 101 0.07 5.05 27.63
CA ALA A 101 -1.06 5.86 28.03
C ALA A 101 -1.81 5.20 29.21
N PRO A 102 -2.01 5.92 30.33
CA PRO A 102 -2.48 5.33 31.59
C PRO A 102 -3.97 4.96 31.58
N ASP A 103 -4.79 5.65 30.79
CA ASP A 103 -6.26 5.52 30.79
C ASP A 103 -6.76 5.17 29.37
N VAL A 104 -6.37 3.98 28.91
CA VAL A 104 -6.83 3.37 27.66
C VAL A 104 -7.54 2.07 28.03
N THR A 105 -8.76 1.88 27.53
CA THR A 105 -9.50 0.64 27.80
C THR A 105 -8.87 -0.54 27.08
N ASP A 106 -9.16 -1.77 27.51
CA ASP A 106 -8.64 -2.97 26.84
C ASP A 106 -9.08 -3.04 25.36
N GLU A 107 -10.28 -2.57 25.04
CA GLU A 107 -10.80 -2.46 23.67
C GLU A 107 -10.00 -1.45 22.84
N GLU A 108 -9.76 -0.25 23.38
CA GLU A 108 -8.96 0.79 22.72
C GLU A 108 -7.52 0.33 22.52
N LYS A 109 -6.94 -0.35 23.53
CA LYS A 109 -5.60 -0.92 23.47
C LYS A 109 -5.52 -1.98 22.37
N ALA A 110 -6.49 -2.88 22.31
CA ALA A 110 -6.58 -3.88 21.25
C ALA A 110 -6.65 -3.21 19.86
N LEU A 111 -7.49 -2.19 19.67
CA LEU A 111 -7.57 -1.46 18.40
C LEU A 111 -6.22 -0.86 17.96
N LEU A 112 -5.49 -0.26 18.91
CA LEU A 112 -4.22 0.41 18.63
C LEU A 112 -3.07 -0.57 18.39
N THR A 113 -3.03 -1.72 19.07
CA THR A 113 -1.99 -2.74 18.87
C THR A 113 -2.29 -3.64 17.67
N TYR A 114 -3.56 -3.82 17.32
CA TYR A 114 -4.02 -4.76 16.31
C TYR A 114 -3.34 -4.56 14.96
N ARG A 115 -3.18 -3.30 14.52
CA ARG A 115 -2.61 -2.99 13.20
C ARG A 115 -1.18 -3.53 13.05
N LEU A 116 -0.33 -3.33 14.05
CA LEU A 116 1.06 -3.80 14.00
C LEU A 116 1.13 -5.34 14.09
N GLN A 117 0.22 -5.97 14.81
CA GLN A 117 0.22 -7.41 15.10
C GLN A 117 -0.43 -8.27 13.99
N ASN A 118 -1.45 -7.73 13.30
CA ASN A 118 -2.32 -8.50 12.40
C ASN A 118 -2.26 -8.02 10.94
N GLY A 119 -1.19 -7.31 10.58
CA GLY A 119 -0.90 -6.97 9.20
C GLY A 119 -0.48 -8.18 8.36
N ARG A 120 0.04 -7.92 7.18
CA ARG A 120 0.72 -8.92 6.36
C ARG A 120 2.01 -8.35 5.79
N VAL A 121 3.07 -9.16 5.76
CA VAL A 121 4.29 -8.85 5.01
C VAL A 121 4.28 -9.61 3.70
N GLU A 122 4.25 -8.90 2.58
CA GLU A 122 4.37 -9.45 1.23
C GLU A 122 5.85 -9.44 0.82
N THR A 123 6.45 -10.62 0.65
CA THR A 123 7.86 -10.73 0.27
C THR A 123 8.08 -10.29 -1.18
N ILE A 124 9.33 -9.99 -1.52
CA ILE A 124 9.72 -9.64 -2.90
C ILE A 124 9.31 -10.75 -3.88
N GLU A 125 9.49 -12.01 -3.50
CA GLU A 125 9.12 -13.17 -4.30
C GLU A 125 7.60 -13.25 -4.51
N GLU A 126 6.79 -13.04 -3.47
CA GLU A 126 5.32 -13.04 -3.59
C GLU A 126 4.82 -11.88 -4.47
N ARG A 127 5.44 -10.71 -4.32
CA ARG A 127 5.14 -9.53 -5.14
C ARG A 127 5.49 -9.77 -6.61
N ASN A 128 6.65 -10.37 -6.87
CA ASN A 128 7.14 -10.64 -8.22
C ASN A 128 6.43 -11.84 -8.86
N GLY A 129 6.02 -12.84 -8.06
CA GLY A 129 5.23 -13.98 -8.52
C GLY A 129 3.81 -13.59 -8.96
N ARG A 130 3.29 -12.47 -8.44
CA ARG A 130 2.09 -11.79 -8.95
C ARG A 130 2.37 -10.90 -10.16
N THR A 131 3.34 -11.25 -11.00
CA THR A 131 3.49 -10.64 -12.33
C THR A 131 2.15 -10.72 -13.05
N ARG A 132 1.55 -9.56 -13.30
CA ARG A 132 0.35 -9.47 -14.14
C ARG A 132 0.63 -10.21 -15.45
N PRO A 133 -0.35 -10.95 -15.99
CA PRO A 133 -0.15 -11.61 -17.28
C PRO A 133 0.38 -10.58 -18.28
N PRO A 134 1.39 -10.94 -19.09
CA PRO A 134 1.96 -10.01 -20.07
C PRO A 134 0.84 -9.41 -20.94
N LEU A 135 1.03 -8.18 -21.41
CA LEU A 135 0.06 -7.49 -22.27
C LEU A 135 -0.13 -8.29 -23.57
N LYS A 136 -1.09 -9.22 -23.56
CA LYS A 136 -1.44 -10.02 -24.73
C LYS A 136 -2.48 -9.25 -25.55
N LEU A 137 -2.22 -9.07 -26.85
CA LEU A 137 -3.19 -8.49 -27.79
C LEU A 137 -4.48 -9.33 -27.91
N SER A 138 -4.51 -10.58 -27.44
CA SER A 138 -5.76 -11.34 -27.31
C SER A 138 -6.73 -10.70 -26.32
N ASN A 139 -6.24 -10.00 -25.29
CA ASN A 139 -7.10 -9.32 -24.32
C ASN A 139 -7.76 -8.08 -24.95
N ARG A 140 -9.10 -8.02 -24.88
CA ARG A 140 -9.90 -6.93 -25.45
C ARG A 140 -9.51 -5.56 -24.87
N HIS A 141 -9.17 -5.48 -23.58
CA HIS A 141 -8.78 -4.22 -22.93
C HIS A 141 -7.39 -3.76 -23.35
N VAL A 142 -6.47 -4.70 -23.61
CA VAL A 142 -5.16 -4.40 -24.20
C VAL A 142 -5.29 -3.89 -25.62
N ARG A 143 -6.23 -4.46 -26.41
CA ARG A 143 -6.59 -3.91 -27.74
C ARG A 143 -7.20 -2.51 -27.65
N THR A 144 -8.03 -2.24 -26.65
CA THR A 144 -8.57 -0.89 -26.41
C THR A 144 -7.47 0.11 -26.07
N MET A 145 -6.49 -0.27 -25.23
CA MET A 145 -5.31 0.55 -24.96
C MET A 145 -4.53 0.84 -26.24
N ALA A 146 -4.21 -0.20 -27.02
CA ALA A 146 -3.48 -0.04 -28.29
C ALA A 146 -4.24 0.87 -29.27
N GLY A 147 -5.57 0.72 -29.38
CA GLY A 147 -6.41 1.60 -30.21
C GLY A 147 -6.36 3.06 -29.75
N GLY A 148 -6.45 3.32 -28.44
CA GLY A 148 -6.28 4.66 -27.89
C GLY A 148 -4.90 5.25 -28.22
N PHE A 149 -3.84 4.44 -28.11
CA PHE A 149 -2.47 4.85 -28.46
C PHE A 149 -2.33 5.19 -29.95
N VAL A 150 -2.92 4.40 -30.85
CA VAL A 150 -2.93 4.69 -32.29
C VAL A 150 -3.66 6.01 -32.59
N VAL A 151 -4.78 6.28 -31.92
CA VAL A 151 -5.53 7.54 -32.07
C VAL A 151 -4.70 8.74 -31.60
N ILE A 152 -3.98 8.62 -30.48
CA ILE A 152 -3.03 9.64 -30.00
C ILE A 152 -1.95 9.88 -31.05
N PHE A 153 -1.33 8.82 -31.56
CA PHE A 153 -0.23 8.92 -32.53
C PHE A 153 -0.68 9.61 -33.82
N LEU A 154 -1.82 9.20 -34.39
CA LEU A 154 -2.40 9.81 -35.58
C LEU A 154 -2.87 11.26 -35.32
N GLY A 155 -3.46 11.52 -34.16
CA GLY A 155 -3.88 12.86 -33.74
C GLY A 155 -2.71 13.83 -33.57
N SER A 156 -1.57 13.35 -33.08
CA SER A 156 -0.36 14.15 -32.94
C SER A 156 0.24 14.57 -34.30
N GLY A 157 0.09 13.73 -35.33
CA GLY A 157 0.44 14.09 -36.70
C GLY A 157 -0.49 15.15 -37.31
N LEU A 158 -1.77 15.14 -36.96
CA LEU A 158 -2.76 16.15 -37.38
C LEU A 158 -2.60 17.48 -36.63
N ALA A 159 -2.19 17.45 -35.35
CA ALA A 159 -1.94 18.64 -34.55
C ALA A 159 -0.82 19.53 -35.12
N ALA A 160 0.10 18.96 -35.91
CA ALA A 160 1.12 19.69 -36.65
C ALA A 160 0.58 20.50 -37.84
N VAL A 161 -0.67 20.25 -38.27
CA VAL A 161 -1.30 20.90 -39.43
C VAL A 161 -2.50 21.76 -39.03
N VAL A 162 -3.30 21.31 -38.06
CA VAL A 162 -4.46 22.06 -37.52
C VAL A 162 -4.53 21.84 -36.00
N THR A 163 -4.20 22.88 -35.24
CA THR A 163 -3.97 22.82 -33.79
C THR A 163 -5.21 22.43 -32.98
N GLU A 164 -6.39 22.97 -33.32
CA GLU A 164 -7.62 22.72 -32.54
C GLU A 164 -8.17 21.30 -32.74
N ALA A 165 -8.23 20.82 -33.98
CA ALA A 165 -8.73 19.48 -34.30
C ALA A 165 -7.78 18.37 -33.80
N GLY A 166 -6.47 18.56 -33.94
CA GLY A 166 -5.48 17.60 -33.45
C GLY A 166 -5.47 17.45 -31.92
N THR A 167 -5.74 18.53 -31.20
CA THR A 167 -5.83 18.51 -29.73
C THR A 167 -7.04 17.69 -29.24
N LEU A 168 -8.21 17.85 -29.87
CA LEU A 168 -9.41 17.08 -29.52
C LEU A 168 -9.23 15.58 -29.79
N VAL A 169 -8.63 15.21 -30.91
CA VAL A 169 -8.34 13.81 -31.26
C VAL A 169 -7.36 13.17 -30.27
N THR A 170 -6.35 13.93 -29.84
CA THR A 170 -5.36 13.47 -28.85
C THR A 170 -5.99 13.24 -27.48
N ILE A 171 -6.86 14.16 -27.02
CA ILE A 171 -7.60 14.01 -25.75
C ILE A 171 -8.51 12.77 -25.81
N MET A 172 -9.21 12.57 -26.93
CA MET A 172 -10.06 11.39 -27.12
C MET A 172 -9.25 10.09 -27.08
N GLY A 173 -8.09 10.05 -27.76
CA GLY A 173 -7.19 8.91 -27.72
C GLY A 173 -6.66 8.60 -26.31
N ALA A 174 -6.30 9.64 -25.54
CA ALA A 174 -5.88 9.51 -24.15
C ALA A 174 -7.00 8.95 -23.26
N ALA A 175 -8.24 9.40 -23.43
CA ALA A 175 -9.38 8.87 -22.69
C ALA A 175 -9.62 7.38 -22.98
N ILE A 176 -9.52 6.96 -24.26
CA ILE A 176 -9.65 5.56 -24.68
C ILE A 176 -8.52 4.71 -24.08
N PHE A 177 -7.28 5.20 -24.12
CA PHE A 177 -6.12 4.54 -23.53
C PHE A 177 -6.30 4.34 -22.02
N VAL A 178 -6.65 5.39 -21.29
CA VAL A 178 -6.87 5.35 -19.84
C VAL A 178 -8.02 4.41 -19.48
N PHE A 179 -9.10 4.39 -20.26
CA PHE A 179 -10.21 3.46 -20.06
C PHE A 179 -9.77 2.00 -20.22
N GLY A 180 -9.06 1.68 -21.31
CA GLY A 180 -8.50 0.35 -21.55
C GLY A 180 -7.54 -0.07 -20.43
N PHE A 181 -6.68 0.85 -19.99
CA PHE A 181 -5.71 0.61 -18.92
C PHE A 181 -6.38 0.36 -17.57
N ARG A 182 -7.37 1.17 -17.21
CA ARG A 182 -8.13 1.00 -15.97
C ARG A 182 -8.88 -0.33 -15.96
N ARG A 183 -9.48 -0.73 -17.10
CA ARG A 183 -10.20 -2.00 -17.24
C ARG A 183 -9.28 -3.21 -17.23
N TRP A 184 -8.12 -3.14 -17.88
CA TRP A 184 -7.10 -4.19 -17.80
C TRP A 184 -6.57 -4.33 -16.36
N ARG A 185 -6.33 -3.20 -15.68
CA ARG A 185 -5.94 -3.19 -14.26
C ARG A 185 -7.03 -3.71 -13.33
N SER A 186 -8.32 -3.56 -13.68
CA SER A 186 -9.44 -4.06 -12.88
C SER A 186 -9.85 -5.50 -13.20
N GLY A 187 -9.43 -6.06 -14.34
CA GLY A 187 -9.83 -7.41 -14.80
C GLY A 187 -9.34 -8.55 -13.90
N ASP A 188 -8.27 -8.32 -13.14
CA ASP A 188 -7.74 -9.24 -12.12
C ASP A 188 -8.07 -8.80 -10.68
N VAL A 189 -9.01 -7.86 -10.49
CA VAL A 189 -9.60 -7.65 -9.17
C VAL A 189 -10.56 -8.82 -8.94
N THR A 190 -10.03 -9.94 -8.44
CA THR A 190 -10.77 -10.69 -7.42
C THR A 190 -11.22 -9.64 -6.41
N SER A 191 -12.53 -9.42 -6.38
CA SER A 191 -13.20 -8.47 -5.52
C SER A 191 -12.66 -8.55 -4.08
N ASN A 192 -11.87 -7.56 -3.66
CA ASN A 192 -11.65 -7.26 -2.25
C ASN A 192 -12.72 -6.30 -1.70
N ILE A 193 -13.84 -6.14 -2.43
CA ILE A 193 -15.05 -5.51 -1.91
C ILE A 193 -15.93 -6.68 -1.44
N PRO A 194 -16.33 -6.75 -0.16
CA PRO A 194 -17.31 -7.74 0.28
C PRO A 194 -18.54 -7.60 -0.61
N GLU A 195 -19.08 -8.74 -1.08
CA GLU A 195 -20.26 -8.79 -1.94
C GLU A 195 -21.44 -8.04 -1.31
N VAL A 196 -21.55 -6.75 -1.59
CA VAL A 196 -22.82 -6.04 -1.48
C VAL A 196 -23.43 -6.10 -2.86
N SER A 197 -24.34 -7.05 -2.98
CA SER A 197 -25.22 -7.33 -4.10
C SER A 197 -25.80 -6.08 -4.75
N VAL A 198 -25.17 -5.55 -5.80
CA VAL A 198 -25.85 -4.75 -6.83
C VAL A 198 -25.10 -5.01 -8.14
N PHE A 199 -25.82 -5.23 -9.23
CA PHE A 199 -25.36 -5.61 -10.58
C PHE A 199 -25.29 -7.11 -10.87
N ARG A 200 -26.48 -7.65 -11.13
CA ARG A 200 -26.71 -8.74 -12.10
C ARG A 200 -25.89 -8.50 -13.37
N GLY A 201 -25.20 -9.55 -13.83
CA GLY A 201 -24.89 -9.72 -15.25
C GLY A 201 -23.42 -9.54 -15.64
N GLY A 202 -22.52 -10.37 -15.10
CA GLY A 202 -21.19 -10.56 -15.68
C GLY A 202 -20.77 -12.01 -15.50
N LYS A 203 -20.81 -12.81 -16.57
CA LYS A 203 -20.24 -14.17 -16.55
C LYS A 203 -18.74 -14.05 -16.28
N LEU A 204 -18.29 -14.54 -15.13
CA LEU A 204 -16.88 -14.72 -14.82
C LEU A 204 -16.37 -15.90 -15.69
N SER A 205 -15.65 -15.59 -16.75
CA SER A 205 -14.92 -16.59 -17.53
C SER A 205 -13.66 -16.96 -16.76
N ASN A 206 -13.59 -18.20 -16.30
CA ASN A 206 -12.43 -18.77 -15.62
C ASN A 206 -11.41 -19.26 -16.67
N GLU A 207 -10.80 -18.33 -17.40
CA GLU A 207 -9.66 -18.63 -18.27
C GLU A 207 -8.37 -18.24 -17.55
N GLY A 208 -7.84 -19.14 -16.72
CA GLY A 208 -6.61 -18.82 -15.99
C GLY A 208 -6.08 -19.89 -15.04
N LYS A 209 -6.37 -21.18 -15.24
CA LYS A 209 -5.56 -22.26 -14.66
C LYS A 209 -4.78 -22.92 -15.79
N SER A 210 -3.60 -22.40 -16.13
CA SER A 210 -2.54 -23.28 -16.60
C SER A 210 -1.97 -23.96 -15.36
N GLN A 211 -2.42 -25.18 -15.12
CA GLN A 211 -1.65 -26.13 -14.32
C GLN A 211 -0.31 -26.34 -15.03
N LEU A 212 0.78 -26.08 -14.32
CA LEU A 212 2.04 -26.83 -14.36
C LEU A 212 2.76 -26.56 -13.04
#